data_AF-A0A7C9L012-F1
#
_entry.id   AF-A0A7C9L012-F1
#
_cell.length_a   1.000
_cell.length_b   1.000
_cell.length_c   1.000
_cell.angle_alpha   90.00
_cell.angle_beta   90.00
_cell.angle_gamma   90.00
#
_symmetry.space_group_name_H-M   'P 1'
#
loop_
_entity.id
_entity.type
_entity.pdbx_description
1 polymer ?
#
loop_
_entity_poly.entity_id
_entity_poly.type
_entity_poly.pdbx_seq_one_letter_code
_entity_poly.pdbx_strand_id
1 'polypeptide(L)'
;MANWIRIETRQPTAGPFDLPWLPLVDMVENFNWLRITAQGMWTPFPGVALTCRPDGYGGFQLANSALVLANCPMGALIGKFGGSSAHAEPAKVADGQAADDEAVATSSVFAIGSHCVLKLPTKPHGPLFIGFNLHSRPIEINNLTITVEGTTLGTT
;
A
#
# COMPACT_ATOMS: atom_id res chain seq x y z
N MET A 1 -19.94 16.09 6.89
CA MET A 1 -18.72 16.02 6.06
C MET A 1 -17.63 15.39 6.92
N ALA A 2 -17.05 14.26 6.53
CA ALA A 2 -16.00 13.64 7.34
C ALA A 2 -14.77 14.55 7.37
N ASN A 3 -14.25 14.84 8.56
CA ASN A 3 -13.05 15.66 8.71
C ASN A 3 -11.83 14.75 8.56
N TRP A 4 -11.11 14.88 7.44
CA TRP A 4 -9.87 14.16 7.18
C TRP A 4 -8.71 14.93 7.79
N ILE A 5 -7.98 14.30 8.69
CA ILE A 5 -6.81 14.87 9.37
C ILE A 5 -5.56 14.30 8.71
N ARG A 6 -4.64 15.17 8.29
CA ARG A 6 -3.34 14.74 7.78
C ARG A 6 -2.53 14.07 8.89
N ILE A 7 -2.15 12.83 8.66
CA ILE A 7 -1.28 12.04 9.53
C ILE A 7 0.17 12.27 9.11
N GLU A 8 0.47 12.07 7.82
CA GLU A 8 1.84 12.10 7.31
C GLU A 8 1.87 12.59 5.85
N THR A 9 2.97 13.20 5.45
CA THR A 9 3.32 13.36 4.03
C THR A 9 4.78 13.03 3.82
N ARG A 10 5.05 12.03 2.97
CA ARG A 10 6.39 11.52 2.72
C ARG A 10 6.77 11.69 1.25
N GLN A 11 8.01 12.12 1.05
CA GLN A 11 8.64 12.25 -0.26
C GLN A 11 9.94 11.42 -0.24
N PRO A 12 9.89 10.15 -0.67
CA PRO A 12 11.08 9.31 -0.75
C PRO A 12 12.14 9.96 -1.65
N THR A 13 13.41 9.83 -1.27
CA THR A 13 14.53 10.33 -2.05
C THR A 13 14.52 9.71 -3.45
N ALA A 14 14.74 10.53 -4.47
CA ALA A 14 14.92 10.04 -5.83
C ALA A 14 16.20 9.20 -5.94
N GLY A 15 16.17 8.19 -6.80
CA GLY A 15 17.27 7.26 -7.00
C GLY A 15 16.87 5.79 -6.81
N PRO A 16 17.86 4.89 -6.72
CA PRO A 16 17.62 3.46 -6.57
C PRO A 16 17.01 3.14 -5.21
N PHE A 17 15.98 2.30 -5.22
CA PHE A 17 15.27 1.81 -4.06
C PHE A 17 15.29 0.28 -4.04
N ASP A 18 16.13 -0.28 -3.17
CA ASP A 18 16.36 -1.73 -3.07
C ASP A 18 15.43 -2.43 -2.08
N LEU A 19 14.88 -1.68 -1.11
CA LEU A 19 14.06 -2.27 -0.07
C LEU A 19 12.70 -2.73 -0.64
N PRO A 20 12.13 -3.84 -0.15
CA PRO A 20 10.79 -4.24 -0.57
C PRO A 20 9.72 -3.30 -0.01
N TRP A 21 9.96 -2.72 1.17
CA TRP A 21 9.03 -1.92 1.94
C TRP A 21 9.69 -0.64 2.47
N LEU A 22 9.02 0.49 2.29
CA LEU A 22 9.37 1.78 2.90
C LEU A 22 8.40 2.03 4.07
N PRO A 23 8.89 2.27 5.30
CA PRO A 23 8.03 2.76 6.38
C PRO A 23 7.40 4.08 5.97
N LEU A 24 6.08 4.22 6.17
CA LEU A 24 5.34 5.44 5.87
C LEU A 24 4.86 6.11 7.16
N VAL A 25 4.21 5.35 8.04
CA VAL A 25 3.75 5.83 9.35
C VAL A 25 4.20 4.84 10.41
N ASP A 26 4.81 5.30 11.49
CA ASP A 26 5.35 4.42 12.54
C ASP A 26 4.26 3.70 13.35
N MET A 27 3.11 4.38 13.54
CA MET A 27 1.96 3.83 14.25
C MET A 27 0.67 4.48 13.74
N VAL A 28 -0.35 3.67 13.44
CA VAL A 28 -1.67 4.16 13.03
C VAL A 28 -2.68 3.87 14.14
N GLU A 29 -2.90 4.84 15.01
CA GLU A 29 -3.82 4.69 16.14
C GLU A 29 -4.99 5.67 16.05
N ASN A 30 -6.12 5.28 16.62
CA ASN A 30 -7.30 6.14 16.80
C ASN A 30 -7.91 6.66 15.49
N PHE A 31 -7.87 5.90 14.40
CA PHE A 31 -8.58 6.21 13.16
C PHE A 31 -9.47 5.04 12.75
N ASN A 32 -10.65 5.34 12.20
CA ASN A 32 -11.57 4.32 11.66
C ASN A 32 -11.40 4.16 10.15
N TRP A 33 -10.87 5.19 9.50
CA TRP A 33 -10.63 5.20 8.06
C TRP A 33 -9.31 5.88 7.78
N LEU A 34 -8.60 5.37 6.78
CA LEU A 34 -7.48 6.05 6.16
C LEU A 34 -7.80 6.42 4.73
N ARG A 35 -7.24 7.54 4.30
CA ARG A 35 -7.13 7.95 2.92
C ARG A 35 -5.66 8.09 2.58
N ILE A 36 -5.22 7.39 1.55
CA ILE A 36 -3.86 7.44 1.04
C ILE A 36 -3.93 7.98 -0.39
N THR A 37 -3.22 9.06 -0.65
CA THR A 37 -3.07 9.63 -1.99
C THR A 37 -1.61 9.62 -2.39
N ALA A 38 -1.32 9.20 -3.61
CA ALA A 38 0.01 9.14 -4.14
C ALA A 38 0.09 9.77 -5.52
N GLN A 39 1.20 10.45 -5.78
CA GLN A 39 1.56 10.98 -7.09
C GLN A 39 3.05 10.85 -7.32
N GLY A 40 3.45 10.76 -8.59
CA GLY A 40 4.85 10.63 -8.98
C GLY A 40 5.07 9.57 -10.04
N MET A 41 6.32 9.23 -10.24
CA MET A 41 6.81 8.35 -11.29
C MET A 41 8.06 7.59 -10.84
N TRP A 42 8.20 6.36 -11.31
CA TRP A 42 9.37 5.52 -11.10
C TRP A 42 9.58 4.56 -12.27
N THR A 43 10.79 4.03 -12.37
CA THR A 43 11.18 3.05 -13.37
C THR A 43 11.38 1.70 -12.67
N PRO A 44 10.55 0.68 -12.98
CA PRO A 44 10.60 -0.61 -12.27
C PRO A 44 11.82 -1.45 -12.63
N PHE A 45 12.47 -1.19 -13.77
CA PHE A 45 13.67 -1.88 -14.23
C PHE A 45 14.71 -0.85 -14.69
N PRO A 46 15.85 -0.71 -13.99
CA PRO A 46 16.91 0.19 -14.42
C PRO A 46 17.33 -0.07 -15.87
N GLY A 47 17.46 1.01 -16.66
CA GLY A 47 17.85 0.92 -18.06
C GLY A 47 16.74 0.59 -19.06
N VAL A 48 15.51 0.35 -18.60
CA VAL A 48 14.35 0.17 -19.48
C VAL A 48 13.57 1.49 -19.55
N ALA A 49 13.19 1.92 -20.76
CA ALA A 49 12.35 3.10 -20.99
C ALA A 49 10.86 2.83 -20.65
N LEU A 50 10.61 2.36 -19.44
CA LEU A 50 9.26 2.07 -18.93
C LEU A 50 9.06 2.83 -17.63
N THR A 51 8.01 3.64 -17.55
CA THR A 51 7.70 4.44 -16.37
C THR A 51 6.36 4.01 -15.80
N CYS A 52 6.33 3.74 -14.51
CA CYS A 52 5.13 3.48 -13.75
C CYS A 52 4.67 4.76 -13.04
N ARG A 53 3.35 4.86 -12.86
CA ARG A 53 2.69 5.80 -11.95
C ARG A 53 2.15 5.01 -10.74
N PRO A 54 1.53 5.65 -9.74
CA PRO A 54 0.96 4.93 -8.61
C PRO A 54 0.01 3.79 -8.94
N ASP A 55 -0.75 3.89 -10.02
CA ASP A 55 -1.64 2.81 -10.50
C ASP A 55 -0.90 1.69 -11.24
N GLY A 56 0.43 1.79 -11.37
CA GLY A 56 1.30 0.85 -12.06
C GLY A 56 1.33 1.03 -13.57
N TYR A 57 1.75 -0.02 -14.26
CA TYR A 57 1.81 -0.08 -15.71
C TYR A 57 1.03 -1.30 -16.21
N GLY A 58 -0.09 -1.04 -16.90
CA GLY A 58 -0.96 -2.09 -17.45
C GLY A 58 -0.60 -2.56 -18.86
N GLY A 59 0.39 -1.94 -19.52
CA GLY A 59 0.77 -2.28 -20.90
C GLY A 59 1.67 -3.51 -21.02
N PHE A 60 2.06 -4.13 -19.90
CA PHE A 60 2.96 -5.28 -19.89
C PHE A 60 2.51 -6.27 -18.81
N GLN A 61 2.31 -7.52 -19.22
CA GLN A 61 1.85 -8.58 -18.33
C GLN A 61 3.05 -9.41 -17.87
N LEU A 62 3.29 -9.41 -16.56
CA LEU A 62 4.26 -10.30 -15.92
C LEU A 62 3.58 -11.57 -15.42
N ALA A 63 4.38 -12.63 -15.23
CA ALA A 63 3.92 -13.79 -14.48
C ALA A 63 3.57 -13.39 -13.04
N ASN A 64 2.53 -13.99 -12.48
CA ASN A 64 2.08 -13.71 -11.10
C ASN A 64 3.21 -13.89 -10.07
N SER A 65 4.14 -14.81 -10.32
CA SER A 65 5.32 -15.05 -9.47
C SER A 65 6.32 -13.89 -9.44
N ALA A 66 6.23 -12.94 -10.36
CA ALA A 66 7.05 -11.73 -10.36
C ALA A 66 6.40 -10.56 -9.60
N LEU A 67 5.14 -10.69 -9.20
CA LEU A 67 4.34 -9.66 -8.53
C LEU A 67 4.11 -10.01 -7.06
N VAL A 68 4.07 -8.99 -6.21
CA VAL A 68 3.73 -9.15 -4.79
C VAL A 68 2.21 -9.38 -4.62
N LEU A 69 1.41 -8.67 -5.43
CA LEU A 69 -0.03 -8.82 -5.57
C LEU A 69 -0.36 -9.16 -7.03
N ALA A 70 -0.83 -10.40 -7.26
CA ALA A 70 -1.15 -10.91 -8.59
C ALA A 70 -2.33 -10.19 -9.27
N ASN A 71 -3.25 -9.60 -8.50
CA ASN A 71 -4.42 -8.87 -8.98
C ASN A 71 -4.18 -7.36 -9.14
N CYS A 72 -2.92 -6.92 -9.12
CA CYS A 72 -2.54 -5.52 -9.19
C CYS A 72 -1.53 -5.32 -10.34
N PRO A 73 -1.57 -4.20 -11.10
CA PRO A 73 -0.61 -3.95 -12.17
C PRO A 73 0.84 -3.94 -11.70
N MET A 74 1.75 -4.24 -12.62
CA MET A 74 3.19 -4.18 -12.34
C MET A 74 3.59 -2.78 -11.88
N GLY A 75 4.38 -2.74 -10.80
CA GLY A 75 4.94 -1.50 -10.28
C GLY A 75 3.92 -0.56 -9.64
N ALA A 76 2.65 -0.96 -9.50
CA ALA A 76 1.66 -0.18 -8.75
C ALA A 76 2.07 -0.01 -7.30
N LEU A 77 1.63 1.08 -6.66
CA LEU A 77 1.87 1.32 -5.25
C LEU A 77 1.00 0.37 -4.41
N ILE A 78 1.62 -0.31 -3.45
CA ILE A 78 0.98 -1.26 -2.55
C ILE A 78 1.30 -0.91 -1.11
N GLY A 79 0.45 -1.32 -0.19
CA GLY A 79 0.58 -1.07 1.24
C GLY A 79 0.49 -2.34 2.05
N LYS A 80 0.99 -2.28 3.29
CA LYS A 80 0.71 -3.28 4.33
C LYS A 80 0.78 -2.63 5.71
N PHE A 81 0.03 -3.17 6.66
CA PHE A 81 0.20 -2.88 8.07
C PHE A 81 1.14 -3.90 8.73
N GLY A 82 1.86 -3.47 9.76
CA GLY A 82 2.72 -4.31 10.58
C GLY A 82 4.10 -4.61 9.98
N GLY A 83 4.97 -5.21 10.80
CA GLY A 83 6.39 -5.43 10.49
C GLY A 83 6.94 -6.80 10.87
N SER A 84 6.10 -7.76 11.26
CA SER A 84 6.59 -9.12 11.53
C SER A 84 6.69 -9.92 10.24
N SER A 85 7.88 -10.47 9.97
CA SER A 85 8.19 -11.41 8.89
C SER A 85 7.51 -12.77 9.07
N ALA A 86 6.83 -13.00 10.20
CA ALA A 86 6.11 -14.23 10.47
C ALA A 86 4.68 -14.11 9.90
N HIS A 87 4.45 -14.87 8.83
CA HIS A 87 3.14 -15.25 8.32
C HIS A 87 2.06 -15.27 9.41
N ALA A 88 1.02 -14.45 9.27
CA ALA A 88 -0.32 -14.95 9.49
C ALA A 88 -0.82 -15.35 8.09
N GLU A 89 -1.10 -16.64 7.91
CA GLU A 89 -1.72 -17.16 6.70
C GLU A 89 -2.90 -16.27 6.28
N PRO A 90 -3.22 -16.15 4.97
CA PRO A 90 -4.51 -15.61 4.59
C PRO A 90 -5.56 -16.38 5.38
N ALA A 91 -6.43 -15.68 6.11
CA ALA A 91 -7.58 -16.30 6.73
C ALA A 91 -8.27 -17.10 5.63
N LYS A 92 -8.19 -18.43 5.68
CA LYS A 92 -8.91 -19.29 4.75
C LYS A 92 -10.35 -18.86 4.89
N VAL A 93 -10.91 -18.34 3.79
CA VAL A 93 -12.35 -18.17 3.67
C VAL A 93 -12.88 -19.60 3.75
N ALA A 94 -13.32 -19.99 4.95
CA ALA A 94 -14.01 -21.24 5.13
C ALA A 94 -15.30 -21.11 4.33
N ASP A 95 -15.47 -22.04 3.39
CA ASP A 95 -16.61 -22.14 2.48
C ASP A 95 -17.91 -22.02 3.30
N GLY A 96 -18.66 -20.91 3.13
CA GLY A 96 -20.03 -20.78 3.63
C GLY A 96 -20.32 -19.81 4.78
N GLN A 97 -19.37 -19.01 5.29
CA GLN A 97 -19.70 -17.93 6.25
C GLN A 97 -19.79 -16.58 5.53
N ALA A 98 -20.92 -15.89 5.65
CA ALA A 98 -21.09 -14.52 5.17
C ALA A 98 -19.97 -13.65 5.73
N ALA A 99 -19.21 -13.01 4.83
CA ALA A 99 -18.13 -12.09 5.19
C ALA A 99 -18.75 -10.88 5.91
N ASP A 100 -18.65 -10.85 7.23
CA ASP A 100 -18.89 -9.63 7.99
C ASP A 100 -17.85 -8.59 7.51
N ASP A 101 -18.35 -7.55 6.84
CA ASP A 101 -17.72 -6.28 6.49
C ASP A 101 -16.19 -6.29 6.30
N GLU A 102 -15.76 -6.32 5.03
CA GLU A 102 -14.38 -6.28 4.53
C GLU A 102 -13.46 -5.27 5.26
N ALA A 103 -12.89 -5.68 6.39
CA ALA A 103 -11.79 -5.00 7.04
C ALA A 103 -10.47 -5.59 6.53
N VAL A 104 -9.48 -4.74 6.23
CA VAL A 104 -8.15 -5.19 5.86
C VAL A 104 -7.55 -5.98 7.03
N ALA A 105 -7.30 -7.28 6.81
CA ALA A 105 -6.62 -8.11 7.79
C ALA A 105 -5.22 -7.53 8.08
N THR A 106 -4.81 -7.52 9.35
CA THR A 106 -3.58 -6.88 9.85
C THR A 106 -2.26 -7.44 9.27
N SER A 107 -2.30 -8.40 8.35
CA SER A 107 -1.14 -8.97 7.66
C SER A 107 -1.25 -8.99 6.12
N SER A 108 -2.36 -8.52 5.53
CA SER A 108 -2.53 -8.57 4.08
C SER A 108 -1.93 -7.34 3.40
N VAL A 109 -1.17 -7.60 2.33
CA VAL A 109 -0.78 -6.56 1.38
C VAL A 109 -2.02 -6.10 0.63
N PHE A 110 -2.17 -4.80 0.40
CA PHE A 110 -3.29 -4.21 -0.33
C PHE A 110 -2.82 -3.26 -1.43
N ALA A 111 -3.63 -3.08 -2.47
CA ALA A 111 -3.36 -2.10 -3.52
C ALA A 111 -3.66 -0.68 -3.01
N ILE A 112 -2.75 0.27 -3.29
CA ILE A 112 -2.96 1.70 -3.00
C ILE A 112 -3.32 2.45 -4.29
N GLY A 113 -2.52 2.29 -5.34
CA GLY A 113 -2.71 3.12 -6.53
C GLY A 113 -2.43 4.61 -6.27
N SER A 114 -3.04 5.48 -7.06
CA SER A 114 -3.01 6.93 -6.88
C SER A 114 -3.94 7.42 -5.75
N HIS A 115 -4.97 6.65 -5.43
CA HIS A 115 -5.95 6.96 -4.40
C HIS A 115 -6.52 5.69 -3.78
N CYS A 116 -6.49 5.62 -2.46
CA CYS A 116 -7.01 4.50 -1.68
C CYS A 116 -7.74 5.01 -0.44
N VAL A 117 -8.90 4.44 -0.13
CA VAL A 117 -9.62 4.67 1.13
C VAL A 117 -9.89 3.32 1.77
N LEU A 118 -9.48 3.17 3.04
CA LEU A 118 -9.47 1.89 3.73
C LEU A 118 -10.21 2.04 5.06
N LYS A 119 -11.10 1.11 5.38
CA LYS A 119 -11.70 0.97 6.70
C LYS A 119 -10.71 0.24 7.60
N LEU A 120 -10.36 0.87 8.72
CA LEU A 120 -9.55 0.26 9.76
C LEU A 120 -10.48 -0.49 10.74
N PRO A 121 -10.20 -1.75 11.09
CA PRO A 121 -10.92 -2.41 12.17
C PRO A 121 -10.66 -1.68 13.50
N THR A 122 -11.53 -1.88 14.48
CA THR A 122 -11.58 -1.17 15.78
C THR A 122 -10.38 -1.39 16.71
N LYS A 123 -9.37 -2.15 16.30
CA LYS A 123 -8.15 -2.41 17.06
C LYS A 123 -7.03 -1.44 16.65
N PRO A 124 -6.06 -1.12 17.53
CA PRO A 124 -4.91 -0.30 17.17
C PRO A 124 -4.15 -0.93 16.01
N HIS A 125 -3.72 -0.09 15.05
CA HIS A 125 -2.97 -0.53 13.87
C HIS A 125 -1.50 -0.19 14.03
N GLY A 126 -0.65 -1.16 13.68
CA GLY A 126 0.79 -1.00 13.72
C GLY A 126 1.33 -0.04 12.65
N PRO A 127 2.64 -0.07 12.40
CA PRO A 127 3.26 0.73 11.34
C PRO A 127 2.64 0.44 9.98
N LEU A 128 2.47 1.50 9.17
CA LEU A 128 2.08 1.43 7.77
C LEU A 128 3.34 1.47 6.91
N PHE A 129 3.47 0.50 6.02
CA PHE A 129 4.52 0.45 5.02
C PHE A 129 3.92 0.55 3.63
N ILE A 130 4.71 1.06 2.69
CA ILE A 130 4.41 1.03 1.26
C ILE A 130 5.47 0.24 0.51
N GLY A 131 5.12 -0.22 -0.67
CA GLY A 131 6.04 -0.83 -1.60
C GLY A 131 5.54 -0.67 -3.03
N PHE A 132 6.26 -1.30 -3.95
CA PHE A 132 5.92 -1.34 -5.35
C PHE A 132 5.62 -2.78 -5.74
N ASN A 133 4.58 -2.98 -6.54
CA ASN A 133 4.10 -4.31 -6.92
C ASN A 133 5.01 -4.99 -7.95
N LEU A 134 6.16 -5.45 -7.49
CA LEU A 134 7.18 -6.15 -8.24
C LEU A 134 8.15 -6.80 -7.24
N HIS A 135 8.67 -7.99 -7.52
CA HIS A 135 9.73 -8.60 -6.70
C HIS A 135 11.14 -8.14 -7.08
N SER A 136 11.36 -7.79 -8.36
CA SER A 136 12.64 -7.29 -8.87
C SER A 136 13.00 -5.93 -8.25
N ARG A 137 14.28 -5.74 -7.96
CA ARG A 137 14.88 -4.55 -7.35
C ARG A 137 16.30 -4.34 -7.95
N PRO A 138 16.84 -3.11 -7.96
CA PRO A 138 16.24 -1.86 -7.48
C PRO A 138 15.09 -1.36 -8.36
N ILE A 139 14.24 -0.52 -7.77
CA ILE A 139 13.32 0.37 -8.51
C ILE A 139 13.91 1.77 -8.49
N GLU A 140 13.93 2.45 -9.63
CA GLU A 140 14.42 3.82 -9.69
C GLU A 140 13.27 4.80 -9.43
N ILE A 141 13.28 5.47 -8.28
CA ILE A 141 12.28 6.50 -7.95
C ILE A 141 12.69 7.81 -8.61
N ASN A 142 11.86 8.35 -9.50
CA ASN A 142 12.11 9.65 -10.12
C ASN A 142 11.56 10.76 -9.21
N ASN A 143 10.29 10.65 -8.86
CA ASN A 143 9.62 11.49 -7.86
C ASN A 143 8.45 10.71 -7.25
N LEU A 144 8.20 10.92 -5.96
CA LEU A 144 7.07 10.30 -5.28
C LEU A 144 6.64 11.20 -4.13
N THR A 145 5.36 11.50 -4.04
CA THR A 145 4.74 12.16 -2.89
C THR A 145 3.56 11.33 -2.46
N ILE A 146 3.52 11.02 -1.17
CA ILE A 146 2.45 10.23 -0.58
C ILE A 146 1.91 10.99 0.62
N THR A 147 0.61 11.11 0.68
CA THR A 147 -0.10 11.74 1.79
C THR A 147 -1.03 10.72 2.41
N VAL A 148 -0.95 10.60 3.74
CA VAL A 148 -1.84 9.76 4.54
C VAL A 148 -2.69 10.68 5.40
N GLU A 149 -3.99 10.46 5.35
CA GLU A 149 -4.98 11.15 6.15
C GLU A 149 -5.86 10.13 6.86
N GLY A 150 -6.34 10.47 8.05
CA GLY A 150 -7.24 9.63 8.83
C GLY A 150 -8.50 10.39 9.23
N THR A 151 -9.56 9.66 9.54
CA THR A 151 -10.74 10.23 10.18
C THR A 151 -11.25 9.33 11.31
N THR A 152 -11.70 9.96 12.38
CA THR A 152 -12.42 9.32 13.50
C THR A 152 -13.92 9.42 13.23
N LEU A 153 -14.65 8.34 13.50
CA LEU A 153 -16.09 8.48 13.68
C LEU A 153 -16.29 9.28 14.95
N GLY A 154 -16.93 10.45 14.84
CA GLY A 154 -17.35 11.21 16.01
C GLY A 154 -18.19 10.30 16.89
N THR A 155 -17.74 10.05 18.10
CA THR A 155 -18.57 9.48 19.16
C THR A 155 -19.69 10.48 19.42
N THR A 156 -20.82 10.31 18.76
CA THR A 156 -22.10 10.89 19.19
C THR A 156 -22.58 10.18 20.43
#